data_AF-A0A6M0CDJ3-F1
#
_entry.id   AF-A0A6M0CDJ3-F1
#
_cell.length_a   1.000
_cell.length_b   1.000
_cell.length_c   1.000
_cell.angle_alpha   90.00
_cell.angle_beta   90.00
_cell.angle_gamma   90.00
#
_symmetry.space_group_name_H-M   'P 1'
#
loop_
_entity.id
_entity.type
_entity.pdbx_description
1 polymer ?
#
loop_
_entity_poly.entity_id
_entity_poly.type
_entity_poly.pdbx_seq_one_letter_code
_entity_poly.pdbx_strand_id
1 'polypeptide(L)'
;MQFAGNGSALYDGVVYEDFGSDFGFFLKSKNDGYFYTEDALNQNGNEQSVIYQGGGDVDIQIPYGARPGNFDEDDWIIAFEDVLLDVSDKDYNDFVVLVTDLEAADVPEPATLAGLGLVAAAMAVSRRRQNKKNS
;
A
#
# COMPACT_ATOMS: atom_id res chain seq x y z
N MET A 1 1.72 -1.11 -21.92
CA MET A 1 0.91 -0.66 -20.78
C MET A 1 1.07 0.84 -20.70
N GLN A 2 -0.03 1.60 -20.67
CA GLN A 2 -0.02 3.06 -20.62
C GLN A 2 -0.86 3.50 -19.42
N PHE A 3 -0.31 4.34 -18.55
CA PHE A 3 -1.02 4.86 -17.38
C PHE A 3 -1.68 6.19 -17.72
N ALA A 4 -2.93 6.38 -17.30
CA ALA A 4 -3.67 7.61 -17.45
C ALA A 4 -3.66 8.42 -16.13
N GLY A 5 -3.80 9.74 -16.23
CA GLY A 5 -3.81 10.63 -15.05
C GLY A 5 -4.99 10.43 -14.10
N ASN A 6 -5.95 9.57 -14.45
CA ASN A 6 -7.05 9.14 -13.58
C ASN A 6 -6.73 7.85 -12.81
N GLY A 7 -5.49 7.36 -12.86
CA GLY A 7 -5.07 6.15 -12.16
C GLY A 7 -5.41 4.83 -12.86
N SER A 8 -5.95 4.84 -14.09
CA SER A 8 -6.19 3.63 -14.88
C SER A 8 -4.98 3.24 -15.74
N ALA A 9 -4.89 1.98 -16.18
CA ALA A 9 -3.91 1.56 -17.19
C ALA A 9 -4.56 0.91 -18.41
N LEU A 10 -4.07 1.27 -19.60
CA LEU A 10 -4.43 0.64 -20.86
C LEU A 10 -3.41 -0.44 -21.22
N TYR A 11 -3.88 -1.66 -21.45
CA TYR A 11 -3.09 -2.76 -21.99
C TYR A 11 -3.88 -3.50 -23.07
N ASP A 12 -3.31 -3.57 -24.27
CA ASP A 12 -3.92 -4.22 -25.44
C ASP A 12 -5.36 -3.77 -25.75
N GLY A 13 -5.63 -2.46 -25.59
CA GLY A 13 -6.96 -1.87 -25.83
C GLY A 13 -7.97 -2.10 -24.70
N VAL A 14 -7.59 -2.81 -23.63
CA VAL A 14 -8.40 -3.01 -22.42
C VAL A 14 -7.97 -1.99 -21.35
N VAL A 15 -8.95 -1.35 -20.71
CA VAL A 15 -8.74 -0.46 -19.56
C VAL A 15 -8.80 -1.30 -18.29
N TYR A 16 -7.77 -1.18 -17.47
CA TYR A 16 -7.65 -1.78 -16.14
C TYR A 16 -7.84 -0.65 -15.11
N GLU A 17 -8.86 -0.82 -14.27
CA GLU A 17 -9.22 0.05 -13.15
C GLU A 17 -9.16 -0.80 -11.86
N ASP A 18 -9.16 -0.16 -10.70
CA ASP A 18 -9.17 -0.84 -9.40
C ASP A 18 -8.04 -1.88 -9.23
N PHE A 19 -6.77 -1.44 -9.26
CA PHE A 19 -5.56 -2.28 -9.18
C PHE A 19 -5.42 -3.18 -7.93
N GLY A 20 -6.45 -3.30 -7.09
CA GLY A 20 -6.47 -4.17 -5.91
C GLY A 20 -5.63 -3.63 -4.75
N SER A 21 -5.59 -4.41 -3.67
CA SER A 21 -4.83 -4.11 -2.44
C SER A 21 -3.42 -4.69 -2.45
N ASP A 22 -3.00 -5.37 -3.53
CA ASP A 22 -1.64 -5.89 -3.69
C ASP A 22 -0.74 -4.72 -4.09
N PHE A 23 -0.47 -3.86 -3.12
CA PHE A 23 0.32 -2.66 -3.26
C PHE A 23 1.81 -3.00 -3.17
N GLY A 24 2.59 -2.50 -4.12
CA GLY A 24 4.03 -2.68 -4.16
C GLY A 24 4.63 -1.87 -5.31
N PHE A 25 5.92 -1.60 -5.23
CA PHE A 25 6.65 -0.85 -6.25
C PHE A 25 7.65 -1.77 -6.95
N PHE A 26 8.02 -1.39 -8.17
CA PHE A 26 9.11 -2.04 -8.88
C PHE A 26 9.96 -1.01 -9.63
N LEU A 27 11.26 -1.28 -9.68
CA LEU A 27 12.23 -0.55 -10.48
C LEU A 27 12.65 -1.42 -11.67
N LYS A 28 12.66 -0.84 -12.87
CA LYS A 28 13.24 -1.53 -14.04
C LYS A 28 14.71 -1.15 -14.17
N SER A 29 15.60 -2.07 -13.80
CA SER A 29 17.03 -1.95 -14.10
C SER A 29 17.27 -2.07 -15.61
N LYS A 30 18.27 -1.35 -16.10
CA LYS A 30 18.63 -1.33 -17.52
C LYS A 30 19.10 -2.71 -18.01
N ASN A 31 19.83 -3.44 -17.17
CA ASN A 31 20.48 -4.70 -17.55
C ASN A 31 19.92 -5.91 -16.79
N ASP A 32 19.35 -5.70 -15.60
CA ASP A 32 19.07 -6.79 -14.65
C ASP A 32 17.57 -7.10 -14.48
N GLY A 33 16.72 -6.46 -15.29
CA GLY A 33 15.28 -6.73 -15.32
C GLY A 33 14.49 -5.86 -14.34
N TYR A 34 13.65 -6.50 -13.53
CA TYR A 34 12.77 -5.82 -12.58
C TYR A 34 13.19 -6.15 -11.15
N PHE A 35 13.23 -5.13 -10.31
CA PHE A 35 13.42 -5.24 -8.87
C PHE A 35 12.15 -4.82 -8.18
N TYR A 36 11.69 -5.65 -7.26
CA TYR A 36 10.41 -5.51 -6.58
C TYR A 36 10.62 -5.18 -5.12
N THR A 37 9.66 -4.46 -4.53
CA THR A 37 9.59 -4.30 -3.07
C THR A 37 9.22 -5.58 -2.33
N GLU A 38 8.76 -6.60 -3.05
CA GLU A 38 8.52 -7.93 -2.51
C GLU A 38 9.71 -8.84 -2.80
N ASP A 39 10.48 -9.16 -1.75
CA ASP A 39 11.72 -9.96 -1.85
C ASP A 39 11.51 -11.28 -2.59
N ALA A 40 10.37 -11.95 -2.37
CA ALA A 40 10.05 -13.23 -2.99
C ALA A 40 9.96 -13.16 -4.53
N LEU A 41 9.74 -11.97 -5.10
CA LEU A 41 9.71 -11.74 -6.54
C LEU A 41 11.11 -11.43 -7.11
N ASN A 42 12.10 -11.18 -6.26
CA ASN A 42 13.47 -10.91 -6.66
C ASN A 42 14.30 -12.19 -6.80
N GLN A 43 15.38 -12.13 -7.56
CA GLN A 43 16.29 -13.25 -7.73
C GLN A 43 16.79 -13.73 -6.36
N ASN A 44 16.64 -15.04 -6.08
CA ASN A 44 17.03 -15.68 -4.82
C ASN A 44 16.35 -15.11 -3.55
N GLY A 45 15.26 -14.35 -3.67
CA GLY A 45 14.65 -13.71 -2.51
C GLY A 45 15.42 -12.48 -2.01
N ASN A 46 16.19 -11.82 -2.88
CA ASN A 46 17.04 -10.70 -2.50
C ASN A 46 16.22 -9.45 -2.15
N GLU A 47 16.62 -8.77 -1.08
CA GLU A 47 16.10 -7.47 -0.65
C GLU A 47 16.66 -6.36 -1.57
N GLN A 48 16.05 -6.20 -2.75
CA GLN A 48 16.46 -5.19 -3.74
C GLN A 48 15.97 -3.77 -3.39
N SER A 49 15.15 -3.65 -2.35
CA SER A 49 14.68 -2.37 -1.84
C SER A 49 14.45 -2.42 -0.35
N VAL A 50 14.59 -1.29 0.31
CA VAL A 50 14.21 -1.08 1.71
C VAL A 50 13.15 -0.01 1.81
N ILE A 51 12.26 -0.17 2.79
CA ILE A 51 11.14 0.74 3.04
C ILE A 51 11.17 1.19 4.49
N TYR A 52 11.10 2.51 4.70
CA TYR A 52 11.06 3.12 6.03
C TYR A 52 9.81 3.98 6.15
N GLN A 53 9.08 3.82 7.25
CA GLN A 53 7.97 4.70 7.62
C GLN A 53 8.48 5.77 8.58
N GLY A 54 7.93 6.97 8.48
CA GLY A 54 8.16 8.02 9.45
C GLY A 54 7.50 7.74 10.79
N GLY A 55 7.87 8.55 11.78
CA GLY A 55 7.48 8.35 13.18
C GLY A 55 7.25 9.64 13.95
N GLY A 56 7.25 10.81 13.29
CA GLY A 56 6.94 12.09 13.94
C GLY A 56 8.11 12.75 14.69
N ASP A 57 9.21 12.03 14.92
CA ASP A 57 10.28 12.46 15.85
C ASP A 57 11.61 12.80 15.16
N VAL A 58 11.71 12.60 13.84
CA VAL A 58 12.94 12.78 13.08
C VAL A 58 12.72 13.80 11.97
N ASP A 59 13.54 14.85 11.95
CA ASP A 59 13.61 15.74 10.79
C ASP A 59 14.54 15.13 9.74
N ILE A 60 14.04 14.98 8.51
CA ILE A 60 14.84 14.49 7.38
C ILE A 60 15.21 15.63 6.43
N GLN A 61 16.45 15.60 5.95
CA GLN A 61 16.93 16.51 4.93
C GLN A 61 16.88 15.80 3.58
N ILE A 62 16.03 16.29 2.69
CA ILE A 62 15.94 15.76 1.32
C ILE A 62 16.70 16.70 0.37
N PRO A 63 17.55 16.16 -0.52
CA PRO A 63 18.23 16.96 -1.52
C PRO A 63 17.25 17.53 -2.55
N TYR A 64 17.65 18.58 -3.29
CA TYR A 64 16.91 19.17 -4.42
C TYR A 64 15.57 19.85 -4.12
N GLY A 65 15.51 20.68 -3.07
CA GLY A 65 14.49 21.73 -2.96
C GLY A 65 13.16 21.31 -2.34
N ALA A 66 13.02 20.06 -1.94
CA ALA A 66 12.03 19.67 -0.95
C ALA A 66 12.37 20.35 0.39
N ARG A 67 11.36 20.89 1.08
CA ARG A 67 11.58 21.54 2.37
C ARG A 67 12.00 20.45 3.37
N PRO A 68 13.10 20.65 4.12
CA PRO A 68 13.36 19.83 5.30
C PRO A 68 12.12 19.88 6.19
N GLY A 69 11.72 18.72 6.68
CA GLY A 69 10.47 18.57 7.41
C GLY A 69 10.55 17.38 8.35
N ASN A 70 9.55 17.33 9.24
CA ASN A 70 9.35 16.18 10.07
C ASN A 70 9.01 14.98 9.17
N PHE A 71 9.55 13.80 9.50
CA PHE A 71 9.21 12.55 8.84
C PHE A 71 8.03 11.93 9.59
N ASP A 72 6.83 12.34 9.19
CA ASP A 72 5.58 12.08 9.89
C ASP A 72 5.13 10.61 9.72
N GLU A 73 4.16 10.17 10.52
CA GLU A 73 3.70 8.76 10.52
C GLU A 73 3.05 8.33 9.19
N ASP A 74 2.64 9.28 8.35
CA ASP A 74 2.07 9.08 7.01
C ASP A 74 3.09 9.27 5.88
N ASP A 75 4.37 9.49 6.21
CA ASP A 75 5.47 9.57 5.27
C ASP A 75 6.22 8.24 5.14
N TRP A 76 6.72 7.97 3.92
CA TRP A 76 7.44 6.74 3.59
C TRP A 76 8.64 7.02 2.68
N ILE A 77 9.79 6.42 2.99
CA ILE A 77 10.95 6.37 2.11
C ILE A 77 11.01 4.97 1.48
N ILE A 78 11.13 4.93 0.16
CA ILE A 78 11.34 3.71 -0.62
C ILE A 78 12.67 3.86 -1.35
N ALA A 79 13.60 2.95 -1.10
CA ALA A 79 14.97 3.03 -1.57
C ALA A 79 15.35 1.73 -2.28
N PHE A 80 15.99 1.81 -3.44
CA PHE A 80 16.35 0.67 -4.30
C PHE A 80 17.84 0.66 -4.63
N GLU A 81 18.36 -0.54 -4.85
CA GLU A 81 19.59 -0.78 -5.62
C GLU A 81 19.29 -0.77 -7.13
N ASP A 82 20.26 -0.36 -7.97
CA ASP A 82 20.08 -0.36 -9.44
C ASP A 82 20.72 -1.57 -10.17
N VAL A 83 21.47 -2.39 -9.44
CA VAL A 83 22.06 -3.67 -9.87
C VAL A 83 21.60 -4.86 -9.01
N LEU A 84 22.01 -6.07 -9.37
CA LEU A 84 21.76 -7.26 -8.56
C LEU A 84 22.44 -7.14 -7.18
N LEU A 85 21.71 -7.50 -6.12
CA LEU A 85 22.18 -7.40 -4.73
C LEU A 85 23.52 -8.10 -4.46
N ASP A 86 23.88 -9.13 -5.23
CA ASP A 86 25.14 -9.87 -5.08
C ASP A 86 26.37 -9.07 -5.51
N VAL A 87 26.20 -8.11 -6.42
CA VAL A 87 27.25 -7.20 -6.92
C VAL A 87 27.08 -5.75 -6.44
N SER A 88 25.98 -5.46 -5.75
CA SER A 88 25.68 -4.16 -5.17
C SER A 88 26.43 -3.90 -3.85
N ASP A 89 26.66 -2.63 -3.54
CA ASP A 89 27.26 -2.16 -2.28
C ASP A 89 26.27 -1.99 -1.13
N LYS A 90 24.96 -2.11 -1.40
CA LYS A 90 23.87 -2.26 -0.42
C LYS A 90 23.65 -1.00 0.41
N ASP A 91 23.81 0.16 -0.20
CA ASP A 91 23.53 1.44 0.44
C ASP A 91 22.16 2.03 0.06
N TYR A 92 21.49 1.41 -0.92
CA TYR A 92 20.15 1.68 -1.43
C TYR A 92 19.94 3.12 -1.89
N ASN A 93 21.02 3.85 -2.21
CA ASN A 93 20.92 5.26 -2.60
C ASN A 93 20.87 5.48 -4.12
N ASP A 94 20.90 4.41 -4.91
CA ASP A 94 20.82 4.49 -6.37
C ASP A 94 19.48 5.09 -6.85
N PHE A 95 18.39 4.79 -6.14
CA PHE A 95 17.08 5.39 -6.36
C PHE A 95 16.27 5.48 -5.06
N VAL A 96 15.95 6.71 -4.65
CA VAL A 96 15.19 7.00 -3.42
C VAL A 96 13.97 7.85 -3.74
N VAL A 97 12.82 7.42 -3.24
CA VAL A 97 11.54 8.14 -3.33
C VAL A 97 11.03 8.43 -1.93
N LEU A 98 10.67 9.69 -1.67
CA LEU A 98 9.82 10.06 -0.55
C LEU A 98 8.36 10.11 -1.04
N VAL A 99 7.49 9.41 -0.32
CA VAL A 99 6.04 9.49 -0.45
C VAL A 99 5.52 10.18 0.81
N THR A 100 4.78 11.28 0.66
CA THR A 100 4.22 12.03 1.79
C THR A 100 2.71 12.01 1.79
N ASP A 101 2.13 12.30 2.94
CA ASP A 101 0.69 12.50 3.13
C ASP A 101 -0.13 11.29 2.63
N LEU A 102 0.35 10.07 2.90
CA LEU A 102 -0.30 8.85 2.44
C LEU A 102 -1.56 8.55 3.27
N GLU A 103 -2.69 9.08 2.83
CA GLU A 103 -3.99 8.76 3.42
C GLU A 103 -4.46 7.36 2.95
N ALA A 104 -4.69 6.44 3.89
CA ALA A 104 -5.42 5.22 3.58
C ALA A 104 -6.81 5.60 3.07
N ALA A 105 -7.18 5.11 1.89
CA ALA A 105 -8.53 5.32 1.38
C ALA A 105 -9.54 4.86 2.43
N ASP A 106 -10.48 5.73 2.81
CA ASP A 106 -11.58 5.41 3.71
C ASP A 106 -12.33 4.19 3.15
N VAL A 107 -11.98 3.00 3.64
CA VAL A 107 -12.77 1.80 3.39
C VAL A 107 -14.02 1.98 4.24
N PRO A 108 -15.23 2.10 3.65
CA PRO A 108 -16.42 2.31 4.42
C PRO A 108 -16.51 1.25 5.51
N GLU A 109 -16.50 1.70 6.76
CA GLU A 109 -16.69 0.79 7.89
C GLU A 109 -17.94 -0.03 7.62
N PRO A 110 -18.00 -1.32 8.01
CA PRO A 110 -19.07 -2.19 7.57
C PRO A 110 -20.38 -1.77 8.26
N ALA A 111 -21.07 -0.76 7.74
CA ALA A 111 -22.47 -0.47 8.01
C ALA A 111 -23.31 -1.75 7.77
N THR A 112 -22.79 -2.65 6.94
CA THR A 112 -23.22 -4.04 6.76
C THR A 112 -23.15 -4.87 8.05
N LEU A 113 -22.06 -4.83 8.83
CA LEU A 113 -21.96 -5.54 10.12
C LEU A 113 -22.92 -4.95 11.16
N ALA A 114 -23.01 -3.62 11.25
CA ALA A 114 -23.99 -2.97 12.11
C ALA A 114 -25.43 -3.33 11.72
N GLY A 115 -25.73 -3.31 10.42
CA GLY A 115 -27.02 -3.71 9.87
C GLY A 115 -27.36 -5.18 10.14
N LEU A 116 -26.41 -6.09 9.97
CA LEU A 116 -26.57 -7.51 10.29
C LEU A 116 -26.82 -7.73 11.79
N GLY A 117 -26.11 -7.00 12.65
CA GLY A 117 -26.33 -7.02 14.10
C GLY A 117 -27.74 -6.57 14.49
N LEU A 118 -28.24 -5.49 13.88
CA LEU A 118 -29.59 -4.98 14.10
C LEU A 118 -30.68 -5.96 13.64
N VAL A 119 -30.50 -6.57 12.46
CA VAL A 119 -31.42 -7.60 11.95
C VAL A 119 -31.45 -8.83 12.86
N ALA A 120 -30.29 -9.30 13.33
CA ALA A 120 -30.21 -10.41 14.27
C ALA A 120 -30.90 -10.09 15.61
N ALA A 121 -30.69 -8.89 16.15
CA ALA A 121 -31.35 -8.42 17.36
C ALA A 121 -32.87 -8.34 17.21
N ALA A 122 -33.36 -7.80 16.08
CA ALA A 122 -34.79 -7.73 15.77
C ALA A 122 -35.44 -9.12 15.69
N MET A 123 -34.76 -10.09 15.06
CA MET A 123 -35.22 -11.48 14.99
C MET A 123 -35.28 -12.14 16.38
N ALA A 124 -34.27 -11.91 17.23
CA ALA A 124 -34.24 -12.44 18.59
C ALA A 124 -35.37 -11.89 19.47
N VAL A 125 -35.65 -10.58 19.39
CA VAL A 125 -36.77 -9.94 20.11
C VAL A 125 -38.12 -10.46 19.60
N SER A 126 -38.27 -10.63 18.29
CA SER A 126 -39.49 -11.15 17.69
C SER A 126 -39.83 -12.56 18.19
N ARG A 127 -38.84 -13.47 18.23
CA ARG A 127 -39.01 -14.83 18.78
C ARG A 127 -39.45 -14.84 20.25
N ARG A 128 -38.87 -13.96 21.09
CA ARG A 128 -39.25 -13.86 22.52
C ARG A 128 -40.71 -13.44 22.70
N ARG A 129 -41.25 -12.59 21.82
CA ARG A 129 -42.65 -12.13 21.88
C ARG A 129 -43.65 -13.20 21.43
N GLN A 130 -43.26 -14.09 20.52
CA GLN A 130 -44.10 -15.21 20.06
C GLN A 130 -44.28 -16.28 21.15
N ASN A 131 -43.19 -16.65 21.84
CA ASN A 131 -43.28 -17.65 22.93
C ASN A 131 -44.15 -17.19 24.11
N LYS A 132 -44.25 -15.88 24.34
CA LYS A 132 -45.06 -15.30 25.44
C LYS A 132 -46.56 -15.25 25.14
N LYS A 133 -46.97 -15.43 23.88
CA LYS A 133 -48.40 -15.48 23.48
C LYS A 133 -48.98 -16.89 23.44
N ASN A 134 -48.13 -17.92 23.50
CA ASN A 134 -48.52 -19.34 23.43
C ASN A 134 -48.40 -20.05 24.80
N SER A 135 -48.26 -19.30 25.89
CA SER A 135 -48.26 -19.78 27.28
C SER A 135 -49.31 -19.01 28.07
#